data_AF-A0A926S7C1-F1
#
_entry.id   AF-A0A926S7C1-F1
#
_cell.length_a   1.000
_cell.length_b   1.000
_cell.length_c   1.000
_cell.angle_alpha   90.00
_cell.angle_beta   90.00
_cell.angle_gamma   90.00
#
_symmetry.space_group_name_H-M   'P 1'
#
loop_
_entity.id
_entity.type
_entity.pdbx_description
1 polymer ?
#
loop_
_entity_poly.entity_id
_entity_poly.type
_entity_poly.pdbx_seq_one_letter_code
_entity_poly.pdbx_strand_id
1 'polypeptide(L)'
;MPTWVILVDNLKDISNADTPHKVMTVRDYLMRPKLFTGINPNILNFSRSYAYQGAGYYASLLAEARQHRVLPSVETMIELSRKQLYNHALPELENSLNQCFRKIGAAAEEISRITVCLGQAGNEQLEPFARLLFDWYRTPILEVTVEPGEWRAIRRIRPLAITELDAARRTFLIEALERYTHRPWRAPKQRAVMKYALAVLSDPKEELPPSSISSLKYMAKVAARHGVELVPIGKGDLDRLAQYDALFIRETTNIDNHTYRFARRAVQERMPVIDDPVSMIRCTNKVYLAELLEAHGVPTPKTVILSSLKEADQLEDRLGSPVVLKIPDGSFSRGVFKVTGEEAIRDKLKELFEDSDIILAQEYCPTEFDWRIGVLDGEPLFAVQYLMAKKHWQIVRHEDGKKSVEGSFRSTSLAEAPPAVVETAIRAARLIGDGLYGVDLKQIGDRVVVIEVNDNPNLDHGCEDSAEKDIVWDQLIRWYLKRLESR
;
A
#
# COMPACT_ATOMS: atom_id res chain seq x y z
N MET A 1 4.61 40.71 9.47
CA MET A 1 4.06 39.56 10.21
C MET A 1 2.65 39.29 9.70
N PRO A 2 2.17 38.04 9.64
CA PRO A 2 0.78 37.78 9.27
C PRO A 2 -0.15 38.54 10.23
N THR A 3 -1.04 39.37 9.68
CA THR A 3 -1.99 40.14 10.49
C THR A 3 -3.10 39.22 10.95
N TRP A 4 -3.10 38.87 12.23
CA TRP A 4 -4.19 38.12 12.84
C TRP A 4 -5.33 39.06 13.23
N VAL A 5 -6.56 38.60 13.01
CA VAL A 5 -7.78 39.29 13.42
C VAL A 5 -8.66 38.29 14.15
N ILE A 6 -9.12 38.66 15.32
CA ILE A 6 -9.96 37.83 16.17
C ILE A 6 -11.39 38.36 16.09
N LEU A 7 -12.31 37.50 15.67
CA LEU A 7 -13.74 37.82 15.61
C LEU A 7 -14.43 37.22 16.83
N VAL A 8 -15.18 38.05 17.55
CA VAL A 8 -16.00 37.66 18.69
C VAL A 8 -17.43 38.19 18.52
N ASP A 9 -18.41 37.56 19.15
CA ASP A 9 -19.76 38.15 19.17
C ASP A 9 -19.85 39.34 20.12
N ASN A 10 -19.06 39.32 21.21
CA ASN A 10 -18.95 40.40 22.18
C ASN A 10 -17.49 40.65 22.59
N LEU A 11 -17.07 41.91 22.71
CA LEU A 11 -15.71 42.28 23.12
C LEU A 11 -15.35 41.87 24.57
N LYS A 12 -16.32 41.44 25.36
CA LYS A 12 -16.08 40.81 26.68
C LYS A 12 -15.60 39.36 26.56
N ASP A 13 -15.82 38.71 25.42
CA ASP A 13 -15.43 37.32 25.20
C ASP A 13 -13.92 37.18 25.10
N ILE A 14 -13.31 38.00 24.24
CA ILE A 14 -11.88 38.29 24.14
C ILE A 14 -11.78 39.79 23.88
N SER A 15 -10.94 40.49 24.62
CA SER A 15 -10.70 41.92 24.49
C SER A 15 -9.34 42.19 23.85
N ASN A 16 -9.11 43.42 23.37
CA ASN A 16 -7.80 43.84 22.89
C ASN A 16 -6.72 43.90 23.99
N ALA A 17 -7.09 43.77 25.27
CA ALA A 17 -6.13 43.64 26.35
C ALA A 17 -5.63 42.20 26.53
N ASP A 18 -6.40 41.21 26.05
CA ASP A 18 -6.07 39.78 26.20
C ASP A 18 -5.11 39.28 25.11
N THR A 19 -4.84 40.08 24.08
CA THR A 19 -4.09 39.65 22.90
C THR A 19 -3.49 40.83 22.15
N PRO A 20 -2.29 40.71 21.56
CA PRO A 20 -1.69 41.76 20.74
C PRO A 20 -2.37 41.93 19.36
N HIS A 21 -3.32 41.06 19.02
CA HIS A 21 -4.00 41.05 17.73
C HIS A 21 -5.26 41.90 17.74
N LYS A 22 -5.69 42.36 16.56
CA LYS A 22 -6.91 43.16 16.43
C LYS A 22 -8.14 42.31 16.75
N VAL A 23 -8.86 42.66 17.81
CA VAL A 23 -10.14 42.05 18.16
C VAL A 23 -11.28 42.95 17.68
N MET A 24 -12.26 42.34 17.02
CA MET A 24 -13.47 43.04 16.57
C MET A 24 -14.70 42.15 16.60
N THR A 25 -15.88 42.78 16.53
CA THR A 25 -17.11 42.00 16.53
C THR A 25 -17.37 41.34 15.18
N VAL A 26 -17.99 40.17 15.18
CA VAL A 26 -18.47 39.50 13.96
C VAL A 26 -19.37 40.44 13.15
N ARG A 27 -20.26 41.17 13.83
CA ARG A 27 -21.14 42.16 13.19
C ARG A 27 -20.36 43.24 12.45
N ASP A 28 -19.33 43.81 13.07
CA ASP A 28 -18.49 44.84 12.43
C ASP A 28 -17.78 44.29 11.20
N TYR A 29 -17.28 43.05 11.28
CA TYR A 29 -16.61 42.38 10.17
C TYR A 29 -17.54 42.12 8.97
N LEU A 30 -18.78 41.73 9.23
CA LEU A 30 -19.80 41.51 8.19
C LEU A 30 -20.19 42.83 7.52
N MET A 31 -20.46 43.87 8.32
CA MET A 31 -20.98 45.16 7.83
C MET A 31 -19.94 46.04 7.15
N ARG A 32 -18.64 45.74 7.29
CA ARG A 32 -17.54 46.57 6.74
C ARG A 32 -16.69 45.76 5.74
N PRO A 33 -17.18 45.50 4.51
CA PRO A 33 -16.48 44.65 3.54
C PRO A 33 -15.12 45.20 3.10
N LYS A 34 -14.88 46.51 3.21
CA LYS A 34 -13.64 47.17 2.80
C LYS A 34 -12.56 47.27 3.90
N LEU A 35 -12.82 46.73 5.10
CA LEU A 35 -11.97 46.98 6.28
C LEU A 35 -10.56 46.37 6.19
N PHE A 36 -10.35 45.42 5.28
CA PHE A 36 -9.06 44.74 5.04
C PHE A 36 -8.69 44.69 3.55
N THR A 37 -9.24 45.60 2.73
CA THR A 37 -8.92 45.64 1.30
C THR A 37 -7.41 45.81 1.08
N GLY A 38 -6.82 44.95 0.26
CA GLY A 38 -5.38 44.95 -0.01
C GLY A 38 -4.51 44.22 1.02
N ILE A 39 -5.12 43.59 2.04
CA ILE A 39 -4.43 42.80 3.05
C ILE A 39 -5.09 41.41 3.11
N ASN A 40 -4.31 40.35 3.30
CA ASN A 40 -4.81 38.98 3.48
C ASN A 40 -4.65 38.53 4.95
N PRO A 41 -5.54 38.94 5.87
CA PRO A 41 -5.43 38.59 7.28
C PRO A 41 -5.73 37.11 7.54
N ASN A 42 -5.20 36.61 8.66
CA ASN A 42 -5.62 35.35 9.26
C ASN A 42 -6.74 35.64 10.28
N ILE A 43 -7.92 35.10 10.05
CA ILE A 43 -9.11 35.30 10.86
C ILE A 43 -9.27 34.13 11.83
N LEU A 44 -9.29 34.41 13.14
CA LEU A 44 -9.74 33.48 14.17
C LEU A 44 -11.17 33.83 14.54
N ASN A 45 -12.11 33.02 14.09
CA ASN A 45 -13.52 33.22 14.36
C ASN A 45 -13.90 32.50 15.66
N PHE A 46 -14.11 33.23 16.75
CA PHE A 46 -14.55 32.75 18.06
C PHE A 46 -16.04 33.03 18.31
N SER A 47 -16.86 32.97 17.25
CA SER A 47 -18.31 33.10 17.37
C SER A 47 -18.86 32.09 18.38
N ARG A 48 -19.86 32.51 19.15
CA ARG A 48 -20.54 31.66 20.13
C ARG A 48 -21.41 30.58 19.46
N SER A 49 -21.72 30.75 18.18
CA SER A 49 -22.47 29.78 17.38
C SER A 49 -22.00 29.77 15.92
N TYR A 50 -21.90 28.56 15.36
CA TYR A 50 -21.61 28.30 13.95
C TYR A 50 -22.80 27.67 13.22
N ALA A 51 -24.02 27.86 13.74
CA ALA A 51 -25.22 27.36 13.09
C ALA A 51 -25.29 27.85 11.64
N TYR A 52 -25.78 26.98 10.74
CA TYR A 52 -25.96 27.31 9.34
C TYR A 52 -26.81 28.59 9.20
N GLN A 53 -26.38 29.50 8.33
CA GLN A 53 -26.96 30.84 8.16
C GLN A 53 -26.88 31.76 9.40
N GLY A 54 -26.11 31.41 10.42
CA GLY A 54 -25.80 32.27 11.57
C GLY A 54 -24.71 33.30 11.27
N ALA A 55 -24.54 34.28 12.14
CA ALA A 55 -23.54 35.34 11.99
C ALA A 55 -22.10 34.77 11.92
N GLY A 56 -21.77 33.80 12.78
CA GLY A 56 -20.46 33.13 12.76
C GLY A 56 -20.19 32.33 11.49
N TYR A 57 -21.22 31.67 10.95
CA TYR A 57 -21.16 30.99 9.65
C TYR A 57 -20.88 31.97 8.51
N TYR A 58 -21.66 33.07 8.43
CA TYR A 58 -21.45 34.10 7.42
C TYR A 58 -20.09 34.80 7.55
N ALA A 59 -19.56 34.95 8.77
CA ALA A 59 -18.25 35.54 8.98
C ALA A 59 -17.15 34.73 8.28
N SER A 60 -17.17 33.40 8.44
CA SER A 60 -16.22 32.53 7.74
C SER A 60 -16.49 32.44 6.24
N LEU A 61 -17.74 32.31 5.82
CA LEU A 61 -18.10 32.28 4.39
C LEU A 61 -17.63 33.54 3.65
N LEU A 62 -17.90 34.72 4.22
CA LEU A 62 -17.46 35.98 3.62
C LEU A 62 -15.95 36.20 3.76
N ALA A 63 -15.29 35.62 4.77
CA ALA A 63 -13.83 35.63 4.85
C ALA A 63 -13.20 34.83 3.70
N GLU A 64 -13.71 33.64 3.41
CA GLU A 64 -13.28 32.82 2.26
C GLU A 64 -13.50 33.57 0.93
N ALA A 65 -14.68 34.18 0.74
CA ALA A 65 -14.98 34.99 -0.45
C ALA A 65 -14.05 36.19 -0.62
N ARG A 66 -13.57 36.76 0.50
CA ARG A 66 -12.60 37.87 0.54
C ARG A 66 -11.14 37.38 0.44
N GLN A 67 -10.88 36.09 0.25
CA GLN A 67 -9.55 35.48 0.25
C GLN A 67 -8.77 35.67 1.57
N HIS A 68 -9.49 35.88 2.67
CA HIS A 68 -8.91 35.87 4.01
C HIS A 68 -8.77 34.41 4.48
N ARG A 69 -7.72 34.13 5.26
CA ARG A 69 -7.51 32.78 5.81
C ARG A 69 -8.28 32.65 7.11
N VAL A 70 -9.41 31.96 7.12
CA VAL A 70 -10.28 31.88 8.30
C VAL A 70 -10.25 30.50 8.95
N LEU A 71 -10.41 30.47 10.28
CA LEU A 71 -10.73 29.25 11.02
C LEU A 71 -11.85 29.50 12.06
N PRO A 72 -12.84 28.61 12.18
CA PRO A 72 -13.04 27.45 11.29
C PRO A 72 -13.51 27.88 9.89
N SER A 73 -13.22 27.05 8.89
CA SER A 73 -13.79 27.19 7.55
C SER A 73 -15.27 26.77 7.56
N VAL A 74 -16.02 27.17 6.53
CA VAL A 74 -17.42 26.77 6.38
C VAL A 74 -17.56 25.25 6.28
N GLU A 75 -16.64 24.61 5.57
CA GLU A 75 -16.55 23.15 5.44
C GLU A 75 -16.44 22.46 6.81
N THR A 76 -15.46 22.87 7.63
CA THR A 76 -15.29 22.32 8.99
C THR A 76 -16.52 22.55 9.87
N MET A 77 -17.20 23.70 9.75
CA MET A 77 -18.45 23.93 10.48
C MET A 77 -19.55 22.94 10.09
N ILE A 78 -19.68 22.64 8.79
CA ILE A 78 -20.68 21.69 8.27
C ILE A 78 -20.33 20.27 8.70
N GLU A 79 -19.07 19.85 8.56
CA GLU A 79 -18.62 18.53 8.98
C GLU A 79 -18.92 18.27 10.46
N LEU A 80 -18.57 19.22 11.33
CA LEU A 80 -18.82 19.10 12.77
C LEU A 80 -20.29 19.25 13.18
N SER A 81 -21.18 19.62 12.27
CA SER A 81 -22.60 19.80 12.58
C SER A 81 -23.33 18.48 12.85
N ARG A 82 -22.83 17.36 12.27
CA ARG A 82 -23.46 16.03 12.36
C ARG A 82 -22.42 14.93 12.43
N LYS A 83 -22.62 13.98 13.33
CA LYS A 83 -21.68 12.86 13.55
C LYS A 83 -21.37 12.06 12.29
N GLN A 84 -22.37 11.84 11.44
CA GLN A 84 -22.23 11.06 10.22
C GLN A 84 -21.18 11.62 9.26
N LEU A 85 -20.97 12.94 9.26
CA LEU A 85 -20.08 13.62 8.31
C LEU A 85 -18.61 13.44 8.67
N TYR A 86 -18.29 13.25 9.96
CA TYR A 86 -16.92 13.03 10.44
C TYR A 86 -16.62 11.56 10.82
N ASN A 87 -17.53 10.61 10.54
CA ASN A 87 -17.35 9.20 10.88
C ASN A 87 -16.05 8.61 10.29
N HIS A 88 -15.67 9.04 9.09
CA HIS A 88 -14.47 8.57 8.40
C HIS A 88 -13.17 8.90 9.17
N ALA A 89 -13.16 9.95 9.99
CA ALA A 89 -12.02 10.35 10.80
C ALA A 89 -11.94 9.61 12.15
N LEU A 90 -13.05 9.02 12.62
CA LEU A 90 -13.13 8.44 13.96
C LEU A 90 -12.12 7.30 14.20
N PRO A 91 -11.89 6.34 13.29
CA PRO A 91 -10.94 5.26 13.55
C PRO A 91 -9.52 5.76 13.85
N GLU A 92 -9.05 6.75 13.08
CA GLU A 92 -7.71 7.33 13.29
C GLU A 92 -7.64 8.14 14.59
N LEU A 93 -8.68 8.94 14.86
CA LEU A 93 -8.77 9.77 16.07
C LEU A 93 -8.86 8.91 17.33
N GLU A 94 -9.69 7.87 17.34
CA GLU A 94 -9.84 6.94 18.46
C GLU A 94 -8.56 6.14 18.69
N ASN A 95 -7.86 5.72 17.64
CA ASN A 95 -6.56 5.06 17.77
C ASN A 95 -5.55 5.98 18.50
N SER A 96 -5.45 7.24 18.08
CA SER A 96 -4.57 8.22 18.73
C SER A 96 -4.99 8.50 20.17
N LEU A 97 -6.30 8.66 20.42
CA LEU A 97 -6.87 8.88 21.74
C LEU A 97 -6.52 7.74 22.70
N ASN A 98 -6.76 6.50 22.29
CA ASN A 98 -6.52 5.31 23.12
C ASN A 98 -5.02 5.10 23.37
N GLN A 99 -4.15 5.42 22.42
CA GLN A 99 -2.70 5.44 22.67
C GLN A 99 -2.30 6.46 23.75
N CYS A 100 -2.93 7.64 23.75
CA CYS A 100 -2.70 8.64 24.80
C CYS A 100 -3.24 8.15 26.16
N PHE A 101 -4.43 7.56 26.19
CA PHE A 101 -5.06 7.06 27.42
C PHE A 101 -4.26 5.93 28.06
N ARG A 102 -3.66 5.04 27.26
CA ARG A 102 -2.74 4.01 27.77
C ARG A 102 -1.53 4.60 28.51
N LYS A 103 -1.05 5.79 28.10
CA LYS A 103 0.06 6.49 28.79
C LYS A 103 -0.40 7.20 30.05
N ILE A 104 -1.65 7.68 30.07
CA ILE A 104 -2.26 8.33 31.23
C ILE A 104 -2.57 7.30 32.34
N GLY A 105 -2.93 6.06 31.98
CA GLY A 105 -3.22 4.99 32.93
C GLY A 105 -4.59 5.16 33.61
N ALA A 106 -4.71 4.77 34.88
CA ALA A 106 -5.99 4.75 35.61
C ALA A 106 -6.70 6.13 35.67
N ALA A 107 -5.95 7.23 35.69
CA ALA A 107 -6.51 8.58 35.66
C ALA A 107 -7.28 8.90 34.35
N ALA A 108 -7.09 8.11 33.29
CA ALA A 108 -7.83 8.26 32.04
C ALA A 108 -9.30 7.84 32.18
N GLU A 109 -9.64 7.05 33.21
CA GLU A 109 -10.99 6.53 33.37
C GLU A 109 -12.01 7.62 33.69
N GLU A 110 -11.58 8.67 34.39
CA GLU A 110 -12.37 9.83 34.78
C GLU A 110 -12.56 10.84 33.63
N ILE A 111 -11.78 10.70 32.54
CA ILE A 111 -11.83 11.63 31.41
C ILE A 111 -13.01 11.28 30.50
N SER A 112 -14.11 12.01 30.68
CA SER A 112 -15.30 11.93 29.81
C SER A 112 -15.38 13.04 28.76
N ARG A 113 -14.67 14.16 29.00
CA ARG A 113 -14.65 15.32 28.11
C ARG A 113 -13.24 15.88 27.97
N ILE A 114 -12.85 16.18 26.74
CA ILE A 114 -11.55 16.77 26.41
C ILE A 114 -11.82 18.08 25.69
N THR A 115 -11.26 19.17 26.22
CA THR A 115 -11.25 20.48 25.55
C THR A 115 -9.91 20.66 24.84
N VAL A 116 -9.97 21.00 23.55
CA VAL A 116 -8.79 21.29 22.71
C VAL A 116 -8.90 22.73 22.22
N CYS A 117 -7.89 23.55 22.52
CA CYS A 117 -7.83 24.94 22.09
C CYS A 117 -6.72 25.09 21.05
N LEU A 118 -7.06 25.45 19.81
CA LEU A 118 -6.09 25.70 18.73
C LEU A 118 -5.02 24.59 18.59
N GLY A 119 -5.46 23.33 18.68
CA GLY A 119 -4.63 22.12 18.55
C GLY A 119 -3.77 21.77 19.76
N GLN A 120 -4.03 22.39 20.91
CA GLN A 120 -3.31 22.17 22.17
C GLN A 120 -4.27 21.61 23.22
N ALA A 121 -3.76 20.77 24.11
CA ALA A 121 -4.50 20.19 25.23
C ALA A 121 -3.98 20.72 26.57
N GLY A 122 -4.83 20.75 27.59
CA GLY A 122 -4.41 21.08 28.96
C GLY A 122 -3.53 20.00 29.62
N ASN A 123 -3.40 18.83 28.99
CA ASN A 123 -2.57 17.71 29.44
C ASN A 123 -1.57 17.35 28.34
N GLU A 124 -0.28 17.34 28.68
CA GLU A 124 0.82 17.02 27.77
C GLU A 124 0.67 15.65 27.09
N GLN A 125 0.11 14.66 27.80
CA GLN A 125 -0.10 13.32 27.28
C GLN A 125 -1.17 13.26 26.18
N LEU A 126 -2.07 14.26 26.12
CA LEU A 126 -3.11 14.39 25.09
C LEU A 126 -2.69 15.26 23.89
N GLU A 127 -1.52 15.89 23.93
CA GLU A 127 -1.01 16.74 22.84
C GLU A 127 -0.91 16.04 21.48
N PRO A 128 -0.54 14.75 21.35
CA PRO A 128 -0.59 14.06 20.06
C PRO A 128 -2.01 13.97 19.49
N PHE A 129 -3.00 13.65 20.33
CA PHE A 129 -4.40 13.59 19.94
C PHE A 129 -4.95 14.98 19.59
N ALA A 130 -4.65 16.01 20.39
CA ALA A 130 -5.09 17.38 20.14
C ALA A 130 -4.59 17.94 18.80
N ARG A 131 -3.33 17.65 18.45
CA ARG A 131 -2.75 18.02 17.15
C ARG A 131 -3.43 17.30 15.99
N LEU A 132 -3.62 15.98 16.11
CA LEU A 132 -4.31 15.20 15.07
C LEU A 132 -5.76 15.66 14.88
N LEU A 133 -6.48 15.91 15.98
CA LEU A 133 -7.84 16.41 15.95
C LEU A 133 -7.94 17.76 15.25
N PHE A 134 -7.00 18.67 15.55
CA PHE A 134 -6.96 19.99 14.93
C PHE A 134 -6.51 19.93 13.46
N ASP A 135 -5.70 18.95 13.07
CA ASP A 135 -5.35 18.70 11.67
C ASP A 135 -6.57 18.23 10.86
N TRP A 136 -7.45 17.42 11.45
CA TRP A 136 -8.76 17.07 10.87
C TRP A 136 -9.72 18.25 10.86
N TYR A 137 -9.90 18.91 12.00
CA TYR A 137 -10.92 19.95 12.20
C TYR A 137 -10.30 21.21 12.80
N ARG A 138 -9.90 22.16 11.93
CA ARG A 138 -9.31 23.43 12.37
C ARG A 138 -10.34 24.37 12.95
N THR A 139 -10.61 24.21 14.23
CA THR A 139 -11.59 25.00 14.98
C THR A 139 -10.91 25.59 16.21
N PRO A 140 -11.19 26.86 16.58
CA PRO A 140 -10.51 27.51 17.69
C PRO A 140 -10.66 26.77 19.02
N ILE A 141 -11.86 26.26 19.31
CA ILE A 141 -12.15 25.50 20.53
C ILE A 141 -13.02 24.30 20.17
N LEU A 142 -12.54 23.10 20.50
CA LEU A 142 -13.27 21.85 20.31
C LEU A 142 -13.51 21.17 21.66
N GLU A 143 -14.68 20.56 21.79
CA GLU A 143 -14.97 19.60 22.84
C GLU A 143 -15.18 18.22 22.23
N VAL A 144 -14.47 17.24 22.78
CA VAL A 144 -14.64 15.82 22.46
C VAL A 144 -15.27 15.15 23.68
N THR A 145 -16.42 14.51 23.47
CA THR A 145 -17.06 13.64 24.47
C THR A 145 -16.71 12.20 24.17
N VAL A 146 -16.25 11.48 25.19
CA VAL A 146 -15.74 10.11 25.09
C VAL A 146 -16.64 9.18 25.89
N GLU A 147 -16.91 7.99 25.35
CA GLU A 147 -17.66 6.94 26.03
C GLU A 147 -16.73 6.11 26.95
N PRO A 148 -17.23 5.68 28.12
CA PRO A 148 -16.49 4.79 29.01
C PRO A 148 -16.39 3.40 28.40
N GLY A 149 -15.27 2.71 28.64
CA GLY A 149 -15.02 1.37 28.14
C GLY A 149 -13.53 1.04 28.08
N GLU A 150 -13.22 -0.23 27.81
CA GLU A 150 -11.85 -0.68 27.53
C GLU A 150 -11.26 0.02 26.30
N TRP A 151 -12.10 0.20 25.27
CA TRP A 151 -11.83 1.08 24.13
C TRP A 151 -12.64 2.36 24.26
N ARG A 152 -11.95 3.51 24.19
CA ARG A 152 -12.54 4.83 24.36
C ARG A 152 -13.06 5.33 23.03
N ALA A 153 -14.37 5.16 22.81
CA ALA A 153 -15.05 5.60 21.61
C ALA A 153 -15.40 7.09 21.69
N ILE A 154 -15.29 7.80 20.56
CA ILE A 154 -15.67 9.21 20.48
C ILE A 154 -17.17 9.30 20.23
N ARG A 155 -17.89 9.75 21.26
CA ARG A 155 -19.34 9.97 21.17
C ARG A 155 -19.65 11.15 20.28
N ARG A 156 -18.96 12.28 20.48
CA ARG A 156 -19.22 13.54 19.79
C ARG A 156 -17.96 14.41 19.72
N ILE A 157 -17.77 15.08 18.59
CA ILE A 157 -16.84 16.19 18.42
C ILE A 157 -17.71 17.40 18.08
N ARG A 158 -17.51 18.52 18.77
CA ARG A 158 -18.24 19.76 18.49
C ARG A 158 -17.36 20.99 18.72
N PRO A 159 -17.62 22.10 18.01
CA PRO A 159 -17.13 23.40 18.42
C PRO A 159 -17.71 23.76 19.80
N LEU A 160 -16.88 24.37 20.65
CA LEU A 160 -17.28 24.83 21.97
C LEU A 160 -17.30 26.36 21.97
N ALA A 161 -18.36 26.97 22.49
CA ALA A 161 -18.43 28.42 22.60
C ALA A 161 -17.50 28.91 23.72
N ILE A 162 -16.89 30.08 23.54
CA ILE A 162 -16.03 30.67 24.56
C ILE A 162 -16.75 30.94 25.90
N THR A 163 -18.06 31.18 25.85
CA THR A 163 -18.91 31.37 27.03
C THR A 163 -19.17 30.08 27.81
N GLU A 164 -18.89 28.91 27.22
CA GLU A 164 -18.98 27.60 27.89
C GLU A 164 -17.68 27.25 28.64
N LEU A 165 -16.62 28.06 28.54
CA LEU A 165 -15.37 27.85 29.25
C LEU A 165 -15.43 28.40 30.68
N ASP A 166 -14.97 27.59 31.64
CA ASP A 166 -14.65 28.07 32.98
C ASP A 166 -13.40 28.99 32.98
N ALA A 167 -13.13 29.62 34.12
CA ALA A 167 -12.02 30.57 34.24
C ALA A 167 -10.65 29.94 33.91
N ALA A 168 -10.40 28.69 34.32
CA ALA A 168 -9.14 28.01 34.08
C ALA A 168 -8.95 27.67 32.60
N ARG A 169 -9.99 27.15 31.93
CA ARG A 169 -9.97 26.86 30.49
C ARG A 169 -9.89 28.13 29.66
N ARG A 170 -10.46 29.24 30.14
CA ARG A 170 -10.32 30.55 29.48
C ARG A 170 -8.87 31.05 29.54
N THR A 171 -8.19 30.93 30.68
CA THR A 171 -6.75 31.22 30.78
C THR A 171 -5.94 30.35 29.81
N PHE A 172 -6.20 29.04 29.80
CA PHE A 172 -5.55 28.11 28.87
C PHE A 172 -5.79 28.48 27.40
N LEU A 173 -6.99 28.93 27.04
CA LEU A 173 -7.31 29.39 25.69
C LEU A 173 -6.44 30.59 25.29
N ILE A 174 -6.28 31.59 26.16
CA ILE A 174 -5.48 32.78 25.87
C ILE A 174 -4.00 32.40 25.68
N GLU A 175 -3.45 31.52 26.51
CA GLU A 175 -2.09 31.00 26.34
C GLU A 175 -1.93 30.19 25.04
N ALA A 176 -2.93 29.38 24.69
CA ALA A 176 -2.93 28.61 23.44
C ALA A 176 -3.02 29.52 22.21
N LEU A 177 -3.78 30.61 22.30
CA LEU A 177 -3.93 31.65 21.28
C LEU A 177 -2.60 32.37 21.03
N GLU A 178 -1.90 32.78 22.09
CA GLU A 178 -0.58 33.39 22.00
C GLU A 178 0.42 32.43 21.31
N ARG A 179 0.52 31.19 21.80
CA ARG A 179 1.40 30.16 21.20
C ARG A 179 1.08 29.87 19.73
N TYR A 180 -0.19 29.82 19.37
CA TYR A 180 -0.64 29.53 18.01
C TYR A 180 -0.30 30.67 17.04
N THR A 181 -0.52 31.92 17.47
CA THR A 181 -0.36 33.10 16.61
C THR A 181 1.08 33.56 16.45
N HIS A 182 1.98 33.15 17.35
CA HIS A 182 3.43 33.34 17.21
C HIS A 182 4.06 32.49 16.09
N ARG A 183 3.42 31.41 15.66
CA ARG A 183 3.93 30.53 14.59
C ARG A 183 3.46 31.02 13.21
N PRO A 184 4.30 30.93 12.16
CA PRO A 184 3.85 31.23 10.81
C PRO A 184 2.71 30.29 10.40
N TRP A 185 1.68 30.83 9.76
CA TRP A 185 0.51 30.07 9.29
C TRP A 185 0.95 28.88 8.42
N ARG A 186 0.61 27.66 8.83
CA ARG A 186 0.81 26.44 8.05
C ARG A 186 -0.48 26.08 7.33
N ALA A 187 -0.42 25.95 6.01
CA ALA A 187 -1.53 25.45 5.20
C ALA A 187 -1.95 24.03 5.66
N PRO A 188 -3.19 23.58 5.40
CA PRO A 188 -3.57 22.19 5.63
C PRO A 188 -2.58 21.27 4.92
N LYS A 189 -2.20 20.17 5.55
CA LYS A 189 -1.75 19.02 4.76
C LYS A 189 -3.00 18.58 4.01
N GLN A 190 -3.08 18.84 2.71
CA GLN A 190 -4.08 18.20 1.88
C GLN A 190 -3.88 16.69 2.06
N ARG A 191 -4.83 16.02 2.74
CA ARG A 191 -4.91 14.57 2.60
C ARG A 191 -5.19 14.33 1.12
N ALA A 192 -4.38 13.50 0.48
CA ALA A 192 -4.67 13.08 -0.87
C ALA A 192 -6.09 12.50 -0.87
N VAL A 193 -7.00 13.13 -1.62
CA VAL A 193 -8.29 12.51 -1.89
C VAL A 193 -7.95 11.22 -2.63
N MET A 194 -8.27 10.08 -2.03
CA MET A 194 -8.07 8.79 -2.68
C MET A 194 -9.05 8.73 -3.85
N LYS A 195 -8.51 8.77 -5.06
CA LYS A 195 -9.24 8.78 -6.33
C LYS A 195 -9.70 7.38 -6.71
N TYR A 196 -8.91 6.37 -6.34
CA TYR A 196 -9.15 4.97 -6.68
C TYR A 196 -8.89 4.05 -5.49
N ALA A 197 -9.62 2.93 -5.43
CA ALA A 197 -9.44 1.84 -4.49
C ALA A 197 -8.88 0.59 -5.21
N LEU A 198 -7.66 0.20 -4.85
CA LEU A 198 -6.99 -1.02 -5.32
C LEU A 198 -7.21 -2.14 -4.30
N ALA A 199 -8.01 -3.14 -4.65
CA ALA A 199 -8.17 -4.34 -3.86
C ALA A 199 -6.88 -5.17 -3.90
N VAL A 200 -6.41 -5.65 -2.75
CA VAL A 200 -5.24 -6.53 -2.64
C VAL A 200 -5.67 -7.85 -2.02
N LEU A 201 -5.78 -8.90 -2.85
CA LEU A 201 -6.08 -10.26 -2.37
C LEU A 201 -4.83 -10.83 -1.71
N SER A 202 -4.95 -11.13 -0.42
CA SER A 202 -3.86 -11.73 0.38
C SER A 202 -4.43 -12.57 1.52
N ASP A 203 -3.74 -13.65 1.88
CA ASP A 203 -4.03 -14.40 3.12
C ASP A 203 -2.94 -14.11 4.16
N PRO A 204 -3.27 -13.39 5.26
CA PRO A 204 -2.34 -13.15 6.36
C PRO A 204 -1.74 -14.40 7.02
N LYS A 205 -2.32 -15.58 6.76
CA LYS A 205 -1.90 -16.88 7.32
C LYS A 205 -1.10 -17.73 6.33
N GLU A 206 -0.93 -17.30 5.10
CA GLU A 206 -0.10 -18.01 4.12
C GLU A 206 1.36 -18.05 4.60
N GLU A 207 2.00 -19.21 4.51
CA GLU A 207 3.38 -19.39 5.01
C GLU A 207 4.43 -18.77 4.08
N LEU A 208 4.20 -18.86 2.77
CA LEU A 208 5.12 -18.38 1.72
C LEU A 208 4.38 -17.42 0.78
N PRO A 209 3.86 -16.28 1.28
CA PRO A 209 3.14 -15.36 0.44
C PRO A 209 4.11 -14.68 -0.54
N PRO A 210 3.64 -14.38 -1.76
CA PRO A 210 4.39 -13.60 -2.75
C PRO A 210 4.89 -12.24 -2.22
N SER A 211 4.12 -11.61 -1.32
CA SER A 211 4.54 -10.42 -0.58
C SER A 211 4.15 -10.51 0.88
N SER A 212 5.05 -10.11 1.77
CA SER A 212 4.75 -9.99 3.19
C SER A 212 3.75 -8.85 3.48
N ILE A 213 3.01 -8.96 4.60
CA ILE A 213 2.10 -7.91 5.06
C ILE A 213 2.82 -6.57 5.28
N SER A 214 4.08 -6.60 5.72
CA SER A 214 4.92 -5.40 5.85
C SER A 214 5.14 -4.70 4.51
N SER A 215 5.40 -5.47 3.45
CA SER A 215 5.56 -4.95 2.09
C SER A 215 4.26 -4.37 1.54
N LEU A 216 3.12 -5.03 1.78
CA LEU A 216 1.80 -4.49 1.41
C LEU A 216 1.48 -3.18 2.14
N LYS A 217 1.85 -3.06 3.43
CA LYS A 217 1.72 -1.80 4.18
C LYS A 217 2.65 -0.71 3.66
N TYR A 218 3.84 -1.07 3.18
CA TYR A 218 4.75 -0.13 2.56
C TYR A 218 4.20 0.34 1.20
N MET A 219 3.75 -0.58 0.35
CA MET A 219 3.04 -0.27 -0.90
C MET A 219 1.85 0.65 -0.67
N ALA A 220 1.06 0.44 0.38
CA ALA A 220 -0.08 1.31 0.72
C ALA A 220 0.35 2.76 0.99
N LYS A 221 1.51 2.98 1.62
CA LYS A 221 2.07 4.33 1.82
C LYS A 221 2.50 4.96 0.50
N VAL A 222 3.12 4.18 -0.39
CA VAL A 222 3.51 4.63 -1.73
C VAL A 222 2.28 5.01 -2.54
N ALA A 223 1.29 4.13 -2.61
CA ALA A 223 0.04 4.30 -3.34
C ALA A 223 -0.76 5.52 -2.89
N ALA A 224 -0.79 5.79 -1.57
CA ALA A 224 -1.42 6.99 -1.02
C ALA A 224 -0.86 8.30 -1.58
N ARG A 225 0.44 8.34 -1.95
CA ARG A 225 1.06 9.51 -2.60
C ARG A 225 0.53 9.73 -4.02
N HIS A 226 0.04 8.67 -4.66
CA HIS A 226 -0.59 8.70 -5.97
C HIS A 226 -2.13 8.79 -5.92
N GLY A 227 -2.71 9.00 -4.72
CA GLY A 227 -4.15 9.05 -4.54
C GLY A 227 -4.85 7.69 -4.74
N VAL A 228 -4.15 6.59 -4.49
CA VAL A 228 -4.72 5.24 -4.54
C VAL A 228 -4.78 4.66 -3.12
N GLU A 229 -5.95 4.22 -2.71
CA GLU A 229 -6.15 3.47 -1.46
C GLU A 229 -5.93 1.98 -1.72
N LEU A 230 -5.05 1.33 -0.96
CA LEU A 230 -4.96 -0.14 -0.95
C LEU A 230 -5.95 -0.70 0.06
N VAL A 231 -6.83 -1.59 -0.40
CA VAL A 231 -7.81 -2.26 0.44
C VAL A 231 -7.49 -3.75 0.47
N PRO A 232 -6.98 -4.29 1.60
CA PRO A 232 -6.78 -5.73 1.75
C PRO A 232 -8.12 -6.46 1.70
N ILE A 233 -8.20 -7.51 0.89
CA ILE A 233 -9.36 -8.39 0.78
C ILE A 233 -8.93 -9.86 0.93
N GLY A 234 -9.85 -10.71 1.38
CA GLY A 234 -9.61 -12.14 1.52
C GLY A 234 -10.48 -12.99 0.59
N LYS A 235 -10.31 -14.31 0.66
CA LYS A 235 -11.05 -15.29 -0.16
C LYS A 235 -12.59 -15.17 -0.08
N GLY A 236 -13.13 -14.60 1.00
CA GLY A 236 -14.57 -14.41 1.22
C GLY A 236 -15.15 -13.14 0.59
N ASP A 237 -14.32 -12.25 0.03
CA ASP A 237 -14.76 -10.94 -0.48
C ASP A 237 -15.05 -10.93 -1.98
N LEU A 238 -15.15 -12.10 -2.63
CA LEU A 238 -15.36 -12.19 -4.08
C LEU A 238 -16.60 -11.42 -4.55
N ASP A 239 -17.69 -11.50 -3.79
CA ASP A 239 -18.95 -10.80 -4.09
C ASP A 239 -18.83 -9.27 -3.98
N ARG A 240 -17.83 -8.79 -3.25
CA ARG A 240 -17.56 -7.37 -3.05
C ARG A 240 -16.51 -6.82 -4.01
N LEU A 241 -15.91 -7.68 -4.85
CA LEU A 241 -14.81 -7.28 -5.73
C LEU A 241 -15.17 -6.10 -6.65
N ALA A 242 -16.41 -6.05 -7.13
CA ALA A 242 -16.90 -4.97 -7.99
C ALA A 242 -17.05 -3.61 -7.29
N GLN A 243 -16.81 -3.52 -5.97
CA GLN A 243 -16.77 -2.25 -5.22
C GLN A 243 -15.43 -1.52 -5.37
N TYR A 244 -14.43 -2.17 -5.97
CA TYR A 244 -13.08 -1.66 -6.13
C TYR A 244 -12.77 -1.36 -7.60
N ASP A 245 -11.78 -0.52 -7.83
CA ASP A 245 -11.41 -0.06 -9.17
C ASP A 245 -10.40 -1.00 -9.86
N ALA A 246 -9.58 -1.71 -9.07
CA ALA A 246 -8.52 -2.59 -9.53
C ALA A 246 -8.27 -3.76 -8.55
N LEU A 247 -7.63 -4.83 -9.03
CA LEU A 247 -7.24 -5.99 -8.22
C LEU A 247 -5.75 -6.31 -8.36
N PHE A 248 -5.08 -6.47 -7.22
CA PHE A 248 -3.75 -7.05 -7.12
C PHE A 248 -3.81 -8.35 -6.30
N ILE A 249 -3.39 -9.46 -6.88
CA ILE A 249 -3.37 -10.79 -6.26
C ILE A 249 -1.99 -11.02 -5.68
N ARG A 250 -1.88 -11.18 -4.36
CA ARG A 250 -0.65 -11.49 -3.61
C ARG A 250 -0.86 -12.68 -2.68
N GLU A 251 -1.44 -13.73 -3.25
CA GLU A 251 -1.60 -15.07 -2.70
C GLU A 251 -1.17 -16.06 -3.78
N THR A 252 -0.65 -17.23 -3.41
CA THR A 252 -0.22 -18.26 -4.38
C THR A 252 -1.32 -18.56 -5.41
N THR A 253 -0.99 -18.33 -6.68
CA THR A 253 -1.91 -18.51 -7.80
C THR A 253 -2.09 -20.00 -8.14
N ASN A 254 -3.33 -20.41 -8.41
CA ASN A 254 -3.65 -21.76 -8.90
C ASN A 254 -4.94 -21.73 -9.73
N ILE A 255 -4.92 -22.39 -10.89
CA ILE A 255 -6.04 -22.45 -11.83
C ILE A 255 -7.32 -23.08 -11.24
N ASP A 256 -7.20 -23.93 -10.22
CA ASP A 256 -8.30 -24.67 -9.60
C ASP A 256 -8.81 -24.04 -8.29
N ASN A 257 -8.25 -22.90 -7.85
CA ASN A 257 -8.61 -22.27 -6.58
C ASN A 257 -9.30 -20.90 -6.73
N HIS A 258 -9.54 -20.21 -5.60
CA HIS A 258 -10.23 -18.92 -5.58
C HIS A 258 -9.45 -17.80 -6.25
N THR A 259 -8.11 -17.81 -6.24
CA THR A 259 -7.29 -16.75 -6.87
C THR A 259 -7.61 -16.61 -8.36
N TYR A 260 -7.77 -17.72 -9.08
CA TYR A 260 -8.17 -17.73 -10.48
C TYR A 260 -9.60 -17.21 -10.67
N ARG A 261 -10.51 -17.52 -9.74
CA ARG A 261 -11.89 -16.98 -9.77
C ARG A 261 -11.92 -15.46 -9.57
N PHE A 262 -11.08 -14.92 -8.69
CA PHE A 262 -10.90 -13.48 -8.51
C PHE A 262 -10.36 -12.82 -9.78
N ALA A 263 -9.29 -13.38 -10.38
CA ALA A 263 -8.74 -12.88 -11.63
C ALA A 263 -9.77 -12.88 -12.77
N ARG A 264 -10.54 -13.97 -12.91
CA ARG A 264 -11.61 -14.09 -13.92
C ARG A 264 -12.73 -13.08 -13.70
N ARG A 265 -13.18 -12.91 -12.45
CA ARG A 265 -14.20 -11.91 -12.11
C ARG A 265 -13.69 -10.51 -12.42
N ALA A 266 -12.45 -10.20 -12.08
CA ALA A 266 -11.85 -8.90 -12.38
C ALA A 266 -11.89 -8.58 -13.88
N VAL A 267 -11.46 -9.51 -14.74
CA VAL A 267 -11.54 -9.33 -16.20
C VAL A 267 -12.98 -9.16 -16.69
N GLN A 268 -13.94 -9.90 -16.13
CA GLN A 268 -15.37 -9.77 -16.48
C GLN A 268 -15.94 -8.40 -16.12
N GLU A 269 -15.57 -7.86 -14.96
CA GLU A 269 -15.93 -6.50 -14.53
C GLU A 269 -15.09 -5.43 -15.24
N ARG A 270 -14.27 -5.83 -16.22
CA ARG A 270 -13.29 -4.99 -16.92
C ARG A 270 -12.45 -4.23 -15.91
N MET A 271 -11.95 -4.85 -14.86
CA MET A 271 -11.09 -4.27 -13.84
C MET A 271 -9.61 -4.53 -14.18
N PRO A 272 -8.65 -3.58 -14.02
CA PRO A 272 -7.24 -3.88 -14.23
C PRO A 272 -6.83 -4.86 -13.14
N VAL A 273 -6.21 -5.96 -13.55
CA VAL A 273 -5.85 -7.04 -12.64
C VAL A 273 -4.44 -7.51 -12.90
N ILE A 274 -3.69 -7.68 -11.82
CA ILE A 274 -2.46 -8.46 -11.78
C ILE A 274 -2.66 -9.53 -10.68
N ASP A 275 -2.57 -10.82 -10.94
CA ASP A 275 -2.29 -11.44 -12.24
C ASP A 275 -3.59 -11.71 -13.01
N ASP A 276 -3.54 -11.54 -14.33
CA ASP A 276 -4.68 -11.83 -15.18
C ASP A 276 -4.80 -13.35 -15.44
N PRO A 277 -6.00 -13.87 -15.71
CA PRO A 277 -6.24 -15.30 -15.90
C PRO A 277 -5.41 -15.95 -17.00
N VAL A 278 -5.08 -15.22 -18.07
CA VAL A 278 -4.30 -15.77 -19.19
C VAL A 278 -2.85 -15.95 -18.77
N SER A 279 -2.29 -14.97 -18.07
CA SER A 279 -0.95 -15.08 -17.48
C SER A 279 -0.84 -16.26 -16.52
N MET A 280 -1.80 -16.42 -15.60
CA MET A 280 -1.82 -17.55 -14.66
C MET A 280 -1.77 -18.91 -15.37
N ILE A 281 -2.58 -19.11 -16.42
CA ILE A 281 -2.59 -20.36 -17.20
C ILE A 281 -1.25 -20.59 -17.90
N ARG A 282 -0.70 -19.55 -18.53
CA ARG A 282 0.52 -19.66 -19.35
C ARG A 282 1.76 -19.88 -18.51
N CYS A 283 1.87 -19.25 -17.34
CA CYS A 283 3.02 -19.37 -16.45
C CYS A 283 3.04 -20.68 -15.65
N THR A 284 1.86 -21.21 -15.29
CA THR A 284 1.78 -22.43 -14.44
C THR A 284 2.30 -23.68 -15.16
N ASN A 285 2.15 -23.76 -16.48
CA ASN A 285 2.47 -24.96 -17.24
C ASN A 285 3.87 -24.90 -17.89
N LYS A 286 4.80 -25.71 -17.38
CA LYS A 286 6.19 -25.74 -17.88
C LYS A 286 6.33 -26.25 -19.31
N VAL A 287 5.45 -27.14 -19.77
CA VAL A 287 5.46 -27.66 -21.15
C VAL A 287 5.10 -26.53 -22.11
N TYR A 288 4.01 -25.81 -21.81
CA TYR A 288 3.59 -24.64 -22.57
C TYR A 288 4.71 -23.60 -22.64
N LEU A 289 5.35 -23.30 -21.51
CA LEU A 289 6.44 -22.33 -21.47
C LEU A 289 7.66 -22.79 -22.29
N ALA A 290 8.06 -24.06 -22.20
CA ALA A 290 9.17 -24.60 -22.99
C ALA A 290 8.93 -24.46 -24.49
N GLU A 291 7.77 -24.92 -24.98
CA GLU A 291 7.36 -24.80 -26.39
C GLU A 291 7.28 -23.35 -26.86
N LEU A 292 6.68 -22.47 -26.03
CA LEU A 292 6.53 -21.05 -26.36
C LEU A 292 7.88 -20.36 -26.53
N LEU A 293 8.82 -20.58 -25.61
CA LEU A 293 10.13 -19.96 -25.63
C LEU A 293 10.97 -20.48 -26.80
N GLU A 294 10.94 -21.79 -27.06
CA GLU A 294 11.65 -22.41 -28.19
C GLU A 294 11.13 -21.89 -29.53
N ALA A 295 9.81 -21.86 -29.73
CA ALA A 295 9.19 -21.36 -30.96
C ALA A 295 9.54 -19.89 -31.29
N HIS A 296 9.91 -19.09 -30.28
CA HIS A 296 10.29 -17.69 -30.43
C HIS A 296 11.80 -17.45 -30.29
N GLY A 297 12.61 -18.51 -30.26
CA GLY A 297 14.06 -18.44 -30.16
C GLY A 297 14.54 -17.70 -28.89
N VAL A 298 13.81 -17.83 -27.79
CA VAL A 298 14.27 -17.38 -26.48
C VAL A 298 15.15 -18.49 -25.89
N PRO A 299 16.41 -18.20 -25.52
CA PRO A 299 17.31 -19.23 -25.01
C PRO A 299 16.76 -19.92 -23.75
N THR A 300 16.69 -21.24 -23.77
CA THR A 300 16.34 -22.12 -22.65
C THR A 300 17.39 -23.24 -22.53
N PRO A 301 17.46 -23.95 -21.39
CA PRO A 301 18.23 -25.20 -21.35
C PRO A 301 17.64 -26.20 -22.35
N LYS A 302 18.48 -27.07 -22.93
CA LYS A 302 17.96 -28.12 -23.82
C LYS A 302 16.91 -28.94 -23.09
N THR A 303 15.73 -29.08 -23.70
CA THR A 303 14.58 -29.69 -23.05
C THR A 303 13.95 -30.72 -23.98
N VAL A 304 13.52 -31.84 -23.43
CA VAL A 304 12.85 -32.93 -24.11
C VAL A 304 11.58 -33.22 -23.34
N ILE A 305 10.45 -33.22 -24.03
CA ILE A 305 9.17 -33.65 -23.48
C ILE A 305 9.06 -35.16 -23.69
N LEU A 306 8.71 -35.87 -22.62
CA LEU A 306 8.58 -37.32 -22.59
C LEU A 306 7.13 -37.69 -22.31
N SER A 307 6.57 -38.55 -23.16
CA SER A 307 5.22 -39.10 -22.99
C SER A 307 5.20 -40.57 -22.56
N SER A 308 6.36 -41.22 -22.54
CA SER A 308 6.49 -42.61 -22.13
C SER A 308 7.89 -42.96 -21.67
N LEU A 309 8.01 -44.02 -20.87
CA LEU A 309 9.31 -44.58 -20.44
C LEU A 309 10.19 -45.08 -21.60
N LYS A 310 9.61 -45.35 -22.78
CA LYS A 310 10.37 -45.80 -23.95
C LYS A 310 11.25 -44.71 -24.55
N GLU A 311 10.91 -43.45 -24.26
CA GLU A 311 11.65 -42.27 -24.73
C GLU A 311 12.80 -41.89 -23.78
N ALA A 312 13.00 -42.64 -22.69
CA ALA A 312 14.02 -42.39 -21.68
C ALA A 312 15.44 -42.77 -22.14
N ASP A 313 15.55 -43.55 -23.20
CA ASP A 313 16.82 -44.10 -23.67
C ASP A 313 17.73 -42.98 -24.18
N GLN A 314 19.02 -43.03 -23.79
CA GLN A 314 20.05 -42.06 -24.22
C GLN A 314 19.73 -40.60 -23.84
N LEU A 315 18.95 -40.37 -22.78
CA LEU A 315 18.66 -39.01 -22.31
C LEU A 315 19.93 -38.25 -21.91
N GLU A 316 20.89 -38.91 -21.27
CA GLU A 316 22.17 -38.29 -20.88
C GLU A 316 23.02 -37.92 -22.11
N ASP A 317 22.96 -38.69 -23.20
CA ASP A 317 23.66 -38.35 -24.45
C ASP A 317 23.08 -37.08 -25.10
N ARG A 318 21.76 -36.89 -24.99
CA ARG A 318 21.04 -35.76 -25.58
C ARG A 318 21.16 -34.47 -24.74
N LEU A 319 21.10 -34.60 -23.42
CA LEU A 319 20.96 -33.49 -22.47
C LEU A 319 22.21 -33.23 -21.63
N GLY A 320 23.18 -34.14 -21.64
CA GLY A 320 24.29 -34.17 -20.68
C GLY A 320 23.90 -34.84 -19.37
N SER A 321 24.90 -35.06 -18.51
CA SER A 321 24.71 -35.61 -17.16
C SER A 321 25.21 -34.62 -16.11
N PRO A 322 24.46 -34.38 -15.00
CA PRO A 322 23.15 -34.97 -14.68
C PRO A 322 21.99 -34.40 -15.52
N VAL A 323 20.84 -35.08 -15.51
CA VAL A 323 19.58 -34.62 -16.12
C VAL A 323 18.64 -34.09 -15.04
N VAL A 324 17.88 -33.04 -15.37
CA VAL A 324 16.81 -32.51 -14.51
C VAL A 324 15.45 -32.98 -15.03
N LEU A 325 14.71 -33.75 -14.24
CA LEU A 325 13.34 -34.19 -14.51
C LEU A 325 12.34 -33.27 -13.81
N LYS A 326 11.29 -32.83 -14.51
CA LYS A 326 10.28 -31.90 -13.99
C LYS A 326 8.86 -32.35 -14.34
N ILE A 327 7.96 -32.26 -13.38
CA ILE A 327 6.51 -32.39 -13.60
C ILE A 327 5.97 -31.05 -14.17
N PRO A 328 5.05 -31.06 -15.15
CA PRO A 328 4.46 -29.86 -15.75
C PRO A 328 3.81 -28.92 -14.72
N ASP A 329 2.91 -29.46 -13.90
CA ASP A 329 2.11 -28.73 -12.92
C ASP A 329 2.76 -28.83 -11.53
N GLY A 330 3.59 -27.85 -11.20
CA GLY A 330 4.25 -27.77 -9.89
C GLY A 330 4.83 -26.38 -9.63
N SER A 331 4.76 -25.90 -8.40
CA SER A 331 5.35 -24.63 -7.97
C SER A 331 6.39 -24.85 -6.87
N PHE A 332 7.21 -23.84 -6.60
CA PHE A 332 8.20 -23.84 -5.51
C PHE A 332 9.15 -25.04 -5.52
N SER A 333 9.74 -25.37 -6.68
CA SER A 333 10.69 -26.49 -6.82
C SER A 333 10.15 -27.88 -6.45
N ARG A 334 8.84 -28.04 -6.18
CA ARG A 334 8.20 -29.35 -6.00
C ARG A 334 8.07 -30.04 -7.35
N GLY A 335 8.46 -31.31 -7.41
CA GLY A 335 8.44 -32.09 -8.65
C GLY A 335 9.63 -31.85 -9.59
N VAL A 336 10.76 -31.32 -9.08
CA VAL A 336 12.01 -31.13 -9.84
C VAL A 336 13.09 -32.04 -9.25
N PHE A 337 13.65 -32.94 -10.06
CA PHE A 337 14.61 -33.96 -9.63
C PHE A 337 15.88 -33.94 -10.45
N LYS A 338 17.04 -33.89 -9.80
CA LYS A 338 18.34 -34.05 -10.47
C LYS A 338 18.78 -35.51 -10.38
N VAL A 339 18.95 -36.16 -11.52
CA VAL A 339 19.22 -37.60 -11.60
C VAL A 339 20.46 -37.86 -12.46
N THR A 340 21.25 -38.86 -12.07
CA THR A 340 22.48 -39.27 -12.77
C THR A 340 22.41 -40.77 -13.02
N GLY A 341 22.71 -41.18 -14.24
CA GLY A 341 22.73 -42.57 -14.68
C GLY A 341 21.39 -43.04 -15.25
N GLU A 342 21.46 -43.77 -16.36
CA GLU A 342 20.29 -44.22 -17.13
C GLU A 342 19.27 -45.04 -16.31
N GLU A 343 19.74 -45.94 -15.46
CA GLU A 343 18.87 -46.78 -14.62
C GLU A 343 18.09 -45.92 -13.61
N ALA A 344 18.78 -45.01 -12.92
CA ALA A 344 18.16 -44.09 -11.97
C ALA A 344 17.18 -43.13 -12.66
N ILE A 345 17.49 -42.67 -13.88
CA ILE A 345 16.58 -41.85 -14.69
C ILE A 345 15.30 -42.63 -15.01
N ARG A 346 15.41 -43.88 -15.48
CA ARG A 346 14.25 -44.72 -15.78
C ARG A 346 13.40 -45.00 -14.54
N ASP A 347 14.03 -45.35 -13.43
CA ASP A 347 13.31 -45.60 -12.17
C ASP A 347 12.57 -44.36 -11.70
N LYS A 348 13.21 -43.19 -11.77
CA LYS A 348 12.57 -41.94 -11.37
C LYS A 348 11.45 -41.55 -12.33
N LEU A 349 11.64 -41.68 -13.65
CA LEU A 349 10.58 -41.44 -14.63
C LEU A 349 9.38 -42.35 -14.37
N LYS A 350 9.60 -43.62 -13.98
CA LYS A 350 8.52 -44.56 -13.70
C LYS A 350 7.65 -44.08 -12.54
N GLU A 351 8.27 -43.59 -11.48
CA GLU A 351 7.56 -42.95 -10.35
C GLU A 351 6.79 -41.71 -10.83
N LEU A 352 7.41 -40.83 -11.62
CA LEU A 352 6.78 -39.58 -12.04
C LEU A 352 5.59 -39.78 -13.00
N PHE A 353 5.63 -40.82 -13.84
CA PHE A 353 4.51 -41.18 -14.72
C PHE A 353 3.31 -41.77 -13.97
N GLU A 354 3.40 -42.07 -12.67
CA GLU A 354 2.23 -42.43 -11.85
C GLU A 354 1.33 -41.20 -11.59
N ASP A 355 1.92 -40.00 -11.56
CA ASP A 355 1.24 -38.74 -11.21
C ASP A 355 1.03 -37.79 -12.41
N SER A 356 1.70 -38.01 -13.54
CA SER A 356 1.62 -37.12 -14.71
C SER A 356 1.81 -37.86 -16.04
N ASP A 357 0.98 -37.57 -17.03
CA ASP A 357 1.09 -38.15 -18.39
C ASP A 357 2.30 -37.65 -19.18
N ILE A 358 2.85 -36.49 -18.80
CA ILE A 358 3.95 -35.84 -19.49
C ILE A 358 5.01 -35.43 -18.48
N ILE A 359 6.29 -35.63 -18.81
CA ILE A 359 7.44 -35.19 -18.00
C ILE A 359 8.41 -34.39 -18.87
N LEU A 360 9.02 -33.35 -18.31
CA LEU A 360 10.11 -32.63 -18.97
C LEU A 360 11.46 -33.16 -18.47
N ALA A 361 12.33 -33.55 -19.38
CA ALA A 361 13.74 -33.80 -19.12
C ALA A 361 14.57 -32.62 -19.66
N GLN A 362 15.45 -32.06 -18.84
CA GLN A 362 16.16 -30.82 -19.15
C GLN A 362 17.66 -30.92 -18.81
N GLU A 363 18.48 -30.26 -19.62
CA GLU A 363 19.92 -30.05 -19.39
C GLU A 363 20.16 -29.43 -18.00
N TYR A 364 21.08 -30.03 -17.23
CA TYR A 364 21.52 -29.42 -15.98
C TYR A 364 22.47 -28.25 -16.22
N CYS A 365 22.07 -27.08 -15.73
CA CYS A 365 22.79 -25.82 -15.87
C CYS A 365 23.37 -25.41 -14.50
N PRO A 366 24.63 -25.74 -14.16
CA PRO A 366 25.22 -25.40 -12.87
C PRO A 366 25.54 -23.89 -12.78
N THR A 367 25.09 -23.25 -11.72
CA THR A 367 25.32 -21.82 -11.42
C THR A 367 25.52 -21.62 -9.92
N GLU A 368 26.23 -20.56 -9.53
CA GLU A 368 26.40 -20.18 -8.12
C GLU A 368 25.17 -19.45 -7.55
N PHE A 369 24.37 -18.86 -8.43
CA PHE A 369 23.14 -18.15 -8.16
C PHE A 369 22.24 -18.18 -9.40
N ASP A 370 20.95 -17.93 -9.21
CA ASP A 370 20.03 -17.66 -10.32
C ASP A 370 19.59 -16.21 -10.29
N TRP A 371 19.42 -15.65 -11.48
CA TRP A 371 18.86 -14.32 -11.67
C TRP A 371 17.34 -14.41 -11.61
N ARG A 372 16.71 -13.46 -10.94
CA ARG A 372 15.31 -13.12 -11.15
C ARG A 372 15.21 -11.69 -11.63
N ILE A 373 14.59 -11.51 -12.79
CA ILE A 373 14.27 -10.19 -13.34
C ILE A 373 12.77 -10.00 -13.23
N GLY A 374 12.35 -8.99 -12.45
CA GLY A 374 10.98 -8.50 -12.46
C GLY A 374 10.72 -7.74 -13.76
N VAL A 375 9.62 -8.02 -14.44
CA VAL A 375 9.19 -7.33 -15.65
C VAL A 375 7.74 -6.90 -15.48
N LEU A 376 7.41 -5.66 -15.81
CA LEU A 376 6.08 -5.08 -15.71
C LEU A 376 5.74 -4.29 -16.99
N ASP A 377 4.59 -4.54 -17.61
CA ASP A 377 4.20 -3.91 -18.90
C ASP A 377 5.24 -4.13 -20.02
N GLY A 378 5.99 -5.23 -19.95
CA GLY A 378 7.09 -5.51 -20.88
C GLY A 378 8.35 -4.65 -20.67
N GLU A 379 8.48 -3.96 -19.54
CA GLU A 379 9.65 -3.18 -19.13
C GLU A 379 10.29 -3.78 -17.87
N PRO A 380 11.63 -3.69 -17.70
CA PRO A 380 12.29 -4.25 -16.53
C PRO A 380 11.96 -3.44 -15.27
N LEU A 381 11.66 -4.14 -14.18
CA LEU A 381 11.21 -3.57 -12.91
C LEU A 381 12.26 -3.71 -11.80
N PHE A 382 12.88 -4.89 -11.66
CA PHE A 382 13.95 -5.13 -10.68
C PHE A 382 14.86 -6.28 -11.11
N ALA A 383 16.05 -6.37 -10.50
CA ALA A 383 16.99 -7.48 -10.70
C ALA A 383 17.54 -8.00 -9.35
N VAL A 384 17.43 -9.31 -9.13
CA VAL A 384 17.90 -9.98 -7.91
C VAL A 384 18.67 -11.23 -8.28
N GLN A 385 19.75 -11.50 -7.55
CA GLN A 385 20.43 -12.78 -7.54
C GLN A 385 19.99 -13.55 -6.30
N TYR A 386 19.42 -14.73 -6.49
CA TYR A 386 19.15 -15.66 -5.40
C TYR A 386 20.27 -16.70 -5.34
N LEU A 387 20.94 -16.76 -4.20
CA LEU A 387 22.03 -17.70 -3.95
C LEU A 387 21.46 -19.07 -3.61
N MET A 388 22.22 -20.12 -3.88
CA MET A 388 21.79 -21.48 -3.56
C MET A 388 21.67 -21.70 -2.04
N ALA A 389 20.70 -22.49 -1.59
CA ALA A 389 20.62 -22.87 -0.17
C ALA A 389 21.89 -23.64 0.25
N LYS A 390 22.31 -23.51 1.52
CA LYS A 390 23.58 -24.10 1.99
C LYS A 390 23.67 -25.60 1.68
N LYS A 391 24.71 -25.99 0.93
CA LYS A 391 24.96 -27.38 0.45
C LYS A 391 23.83 -27.95 -0.42
N HIS A 392 23.09 -27.10 -1.13
CA HIS A 392 21.98 -27.46 -2.00
C HIS A 392 22.18 -26.86 -3.40
N TRP A 393 21.54 -27.45 -4.42
CA TRP A 393 21.68 -27.02 -5.82
C TRP A 393 20.48 -26.18 -6.32
N GLN A 394 19.49 -25.98 -5.45
CA GLN A 394 18.35 -25.08 -5.66
C GLN A 394 18.36 -23.98 -4.59
N ILE A 395 17.71 -22.85 -4.91
CA ILE A 395 17.57 -21.69 -4.02
C ILE A 395 16.74 -22.01 -2.77
N VAL A 396 15.78 -22.94 -2.88
CA VAL A 396 14.97 -23.42 -1.75
C VAL A 396 15.22 -24.91 -1.54
N ARG A 397 15.49 -25.29 -0.29
CA ARG A 397 15.54 -26.70 0.12
C ARG A 397 14.27 -27.05 0.88
N HIS A 398 13.49 -27.97 0.31
CA HIS A 398 12.35 -28.60 0.99
C HIS A 398 12.77 -29.98 1.52
N GLU A 399 12.64 -30.20 2.82
CA GLU A 399 12.74 -31.53 3.45
C GLU A 399 11.44 -31.81 4.20
N ASP A 400 10.87 -33.00 4.00
CA ASP A 400 9.62 -33.40 4.66
C ASP A 400 9.74 -33.28 6.19
N GLY A 401 8.81 -32.54 6.79
CA GLY A 401 8.75 -32.31 8.24
C GLY A 401 9.72 -31.25 8.79
N LYS A 402 10.47 -30.53 7.95
CA LYS A 402 11.33 -29.41 8.36
C LYS A 402 10.94 -28.10 7.67
N LYS A 403 11.24 -26.97 8.33
CA LYS A 403 11.09 -25.65 7.71
C LYS A 403 12.00 -25.54 6.48
N SER A 404 11.48 -24.95 5.41
CA SER A 404 12.24 -24.65 4.20
C SER A 404 13.46 -23.79 4.53
N VAL A 405 14.58 -24.07 3.89
CA VAL A 405 15.80 -23.25 3.99
C VAL A 405 16.04 -22.59 2.64
N GLU A 406 15.90 -21.26 2.63
CA GLU A 406 16.18 -20.42 1.45
C GLU A 406 17.63 -19.94 1.47
N GLY A 407 18.23 -19.77 0.29
CA GLY A 407 19.51 -19.08 0.16
C GLY A 407 19.38 -17.58 0.41
N SER A 408 20.52 -16.90 0.58
CA SER A 408 20.55 -15.44 0.66
C SER A 408 20.26 -14.80 -0.68
N PHE A 409 19.85 -13.54 -0.69
CA PHE A 409 19.65 -12.76 -1.91
C PHE A 409 20.69 -11.63 -2.02
N ARG A 410 20.92 -11.17 -3.24
CA ARG A 410 21.66 -9.95 -3.55
C ARG A 410 20.92 -9.18 -4.63
N SER A 411 20.30 -8.07 -4.24
CA SER A 411 19.65 -7.16 -5.18
C SER A 411 20.71 -6.31 -5.89
N THR A 412 20.53 -6.11 -7.19
CA THR A 412 21.41 -5.30 -8.03
C THR A 412 20.56 -4.30 -8.81
N SER A 413 21.08 -3.11 -9.10
CA SER A 413 20.34 -2.16 -9.93
C SER A 413 20.20 -2.69 -11.36
N LEU A 414 19.11 -2.34 -12.04
CA LEU A 414 18.89 -2.72 -13.44
C LEU A 414 20.02 -2.25 -14.35
N ALA A 415 20.65 -1.10 -14.01
CA ALA A 415 21.79 -0.56 -14.74
C ALA A 415 23.08 -1.36 -14.57
N GLU A 416 23.24 -2.08 -13.46
CA GLU A 416 24.40 -2.92 -13.17
C GLU A 416 24.18 -4.39 -13.59
N ALA A 417 22.93 -4.81 -13.76
CA ALA A 417 22.61 -6.14 -14.25
C ALA A 417 23.14 -6.34 -15.69
N PRO A 418 23.68 -7.52 -16.04
CA PRO A 418 24.16 -7.77 -17.39
C PRO A 418 23.05 -7.54 -18.44
N PRO A 419 23.27 -6.76 -19.51
CA PRO A 419 22.23 -6.45 -20.49
C PRO A 419 21.59 -7.69 -21.10
N ALA A 420 22.38 -8.73 -21.41
CA ALA A 420 21.88 -9.98 -21.95
C ALA A 420 20.88 -10.69 -21.01
N VAL A 421 21.02 -10.56 -19.69
CA VAL A 421 20.10 -11.13 -18.70
C VAL A 421 18.77 -10.39 -18.73
N VAL A 422 18.83 -9.06 -18.69
CA VAL A 422 17.64 -8.19 -18.68
C VAL A 422 16.87 -8.31 -20.00
N GLU A 423 17.56 -8.24 -21.15
CA GLU A 423 16.94 -8.35 -22.47
C GLU A 423 16.29 -9.72 -22.70
N THR A 424 16.95 -10.80 -22.28
CA THR A 424 16.39 -12.15 -22.40
C THR A 424 15.13 -12.30 -21.53
N ALA A 425 15.14 -11.74 -20.33
CA ALA A 425 13.98 -11.74 -19.44
C ALA A 425 12.79 -10.99 -20.04
N ILE A 426 13.02 -9.77 -20.55
CA ILE A 426 11.98 -8.96 -21.20
C ILE A 426 11.38 -9.69 -22.40
N ARG A 427 12.23 -10.31 -23.23
CA ARG A 427 11.77 -11.12 -24.38
C ARG A 427 10.86 -12.26 -23.94
N ALA A 428 11.21 -12.97 -22.88
CA ALA A 428 10.39 -14.06 -22.34
C ALA A 428 9.04 -13.55 -21.79
N ALA A 429 9.06 -12.52 -20.95
CA ALA A 429 7.85 -11.97 -20.33
C ALA A 429 6.85 -11.42 -21.37
N ARG A 430 7.34 -10.73 -22.42
CA ARG A 430 6.49 -10.20 -23.49
C ARG A 430 5.74 -11.27 -24.30
N LEU A 431 6.18 -12.53 -24.27
CA LEU A 431 5.45 -13.64 -24.88
C LEU A 431 4.25 -14.09 -24.03
N ILE A 432 4.26 -13.78 -22.73
CA ILE A 432 3.16 -14.09 -21.82
C ILE A 432 2.09 -12.99 -21.88
N GLY A 433 2.47 -11.73 -21.64
CA GLY A 433 1.55 -10.60 -21.61
C GLY A 433 2.18 -9.30 -21.09
N ASP A 434 1.35 -8.44 -20.51
CA ASP A 434 1.67 -7.09 -20.04
C ASP A 434 1.51 -6.91 -18.51
N GLY A 435 1.38 -8.03 -17.78
CA GLY A 435 1.29 -8.07 -16.33
C GLY A 435 2.63 -7.85 -15.61
N LEU A 436 2.69 -8.30 -14.36
CA LEU A 436 3.91 -8.43 -13.58
C LEU A 436 4.44 -9.84 -13.74
N TYR A 437 5.72 -10.01 -14.04
CA TYR A 437 6.33 -11.33 -14.18
C TYR A 437 7.68 -11.37 -13.47
N GLY A 438 8.03 -12.50 -12.87
CA GLY A 438 9.39 -12.79 -12.44
C GLY A 438 9.99 -13.84 -13.36
N VAL A 439 10.98 -13.45 -14.14
CA VAL A 439 11.68 -14.37 -15.04
C VAL A 439 12.93 -14.89 -14.36
N ASP A 440 13.02 -16.20 -14.20
CA ASP A 440 14.17 -16.87 -13.61
C ASP A 440 15.15 -17.29 -14.70
N LEU A 441 16.40 -16.88 -14.57
CA LEU A 441 17.46 -17.13 -15.54
C LEU A 441 18.70 -17.70 -14.89
N LYS A 442 19.38 -18.56 -15.65
CA LYS A 442 20.74 -19.02 -15.35
C LYS A 442 21.73 -18.41 -16.31
N GLN A 443 22.89 -18.04 -15.79
CA GLN A 443 24.01 -17.49 -16.56
C GLN A 443 25.22 -18.42 -16.43
N ILE A 444 25.66 -18.99 -17.55
CA ILE A 444 26.82 -19.90 -17.65
C ILE A 444 27.83 -19.26 -18.60
N GLY A 445 28.81 -18.56 -18.05
CA GLY A 445 29.67 -17.68 -18.85
C GLY A 445 28.83 -16.62 -19.57
N ASP A 446 28.89 -16.62 -20.90
CA ASP A 446 28.10 -15.71 -21.74
C ASP A 446 26.71 -16.25 -22.11
N ARG A 447 26.42 -17.53 -21.82
CA ARG A 447 25.12 -18.15 -22.12
C ARG A 447 24.12 -17.80 -21.03
N VAL A 448 23.08 -17.05 -21.39
CA VAL A 448 21.91 -16.79 -20.54
C VAL A 448 20.76 -17.66 -21.02
N VAL A 449 20.09 -18.36 -20.12
CA VAL A 449 18.93 -19.19 -20.42
C VAL A 449 17.79 -18.94 -19.43
N VAL A 450 16.56 -18.90 -19.94
CA VAL A 450 15.34 -18.79 -19.15
C VAL A 450 14.98 -20.17 -18.60
N ILE A 451 14.72 -20.22 -17.31
CA ILE A 451 14.31 -21.43 -16.59
C ILE A 451 12.79 -21.47 -16.43
N GLU A 452 12.20 -20.33 -16.10
CA GLU A 452 10.81 -20.21 -15.67
C GLU A 452 10.35 -18.75 -15.80
N VAL A 453 9.04 -18.56 -16.01
CA VAL A 453 8.38 -17.26 -15.91
C VAL A 453 7.24 -17.41 -14.91
N ASN A 454 7.30 -16.66 -13.82
CA ASN A 454 6.31 -16.63 -12.75
C ASN A 454 5.32 -15.50 -13.00
N ASP A 455 4.01 -15.79 -13.00
CA ASP A 455 2.94 -14.79 -13.00
C ASP A 455 2.92 -14.02 -11.68
N ASN A 456 3.09 -14.69 -10.54
CA ASN A 456 3.02 -14.02 -9.24
C ASN A 456 4.36 -14.02 -8.50
N PRO A 457 5.39 -13.28 -8.99
CA PRO A 457 6.73 -13.33 -8.42
C PRO A 457 6.78 -12.73 -7.03
N ASN A 458 7.82 -13.07 -6.26
CA ASN A 458 8.10 -12.39 -5.00
C ASN A 458 8.31 -10.89 -5.23
N LEU A 459 7.79 -10.08 -4.31
CA LEU A 459 7.97 -8.63 -4.30
C LEU A 459 7.88 -8.11 -2.85
N ASP A 460 9.02 -8.03 -2.19
CA ASP A 460 9.14 -7.62 -0.81
C ASP A 460 10.03 -6.39 -0.63
N HIS A 461 9.58 -5.50 0.27
CA HIS A 461 10.32 -4.32 0.65
C HIS A 461 11.59 -4.69 1.42
N GLY A 462 12.73 -4.21 0.94
CA GLY A 462 14.06 -4.57 1.43
C GLY A 462 14.71 -5.75 0.69
N CYS A 463 14.00 -6.39 -0.24
CA CYS A 463 14.53 -7.47 -1.09
C CYS A 463 14.53 -7.04 -2.56
N GLU A 464 13.46 -7.32 -3.33
CA GLU A 464 13.40 -7.06 -4.76
C GLU A 464 13.50 -5.57 -5.08
N ASP A 465 12.98 -4.71 -4.22
CA ASP A 465 13.05 -3.26 -4.37
C ASP A 465 14.33 -2.63 -3.81
N SER A 466 15.24 -3.38 -3.20
CA SER A 466 16.35 -2.80 -2.41
C SER A 466 17.28 -1.89 -3.25
N ALA A 467 17.50 -2.25 -4.52
CA ALA A 467 18.36 -1.48 -5.43
C ALA A 467 17.67 -0.24 -6.00
N GLU A 468 16.44 -0.40 -6.51
CA GLU A 468 15.68 0.66 -7.20
C GLU A 468 14.76 1.47 -6.25
N LYS A 469 14.59 1.01 -5.00
CA LYS A 469 13.79 1.60 -3.92
C LYS A 469 12.33 1.82 -4.32
N ASP A 470 11.76 2.97 -3.92
CA ASP A 470 10.39 3.38 -4.21
C ASP A 470 10.02 3.30 -5.71
N ILE A 471 10.99 3.34 -6.64
CA ILE A 471 10.73 3.32 -8.09
C ILE A 471 9.94 2.07 -8.48
N VAL A 472 10.26 0.91 -7.90
CA VAL A 472 9.56 -0.36 -8.16
C VAL A 472 8.08 -0.23 -7.86
N TRP A 473 7.75 0.29 -6.68
CA TRP A 473 6.37 0.44 -6.24
C TRP A 473 5.65 1.57 -6.99
N ASP A 474 6.35 2.67 -7.27
CA ASP A 474 5.79 3.78 -8.06
C ASP A 474 5.41 3.32 -9.47
N GLN A 475 6.25 2.51 -10.13
CA GLN A 475 5.95 1.93 -11.45
C GLN A 475 4.75 0.97 -11.38
N LEU A 476 4.69 0.11 -10.36
CA LEU A 476 3.55 -0.78 -10.13
C LEU A 476 2.23 -0.02 -9.97
N ILE A 477 2.21 1.05 -9.17
CA ILE A 477 0.99 1.86 -8.99
C ILE A 477 0.64 2.62 -10.28
N ARG A 478 1.64 3.14 -11.01
CA ARG A 478 1.43 3.81 -12.31
C ARG A 478 0.85 2.87 -13.35
N TRP A 479 1.18 1.59 -13.33
CA TRP A 479 0.58 0.59 -14.21
C TRP A 479 -0.94 0.53 -14.05
N TYR A 480 -1.42 0.53 -12.80
CA TYR A 480 -2.85 0.56 -12.50
C TYR A 480 -3.48 1.88 -12.93
N LEU A 481 -2.88 3.01 -12.56
CA LEU A 481 -3.40 4.34 -12.89
C LEU A 481 -3.55 4.55 -14.39
N LYS A 482 -2.54 4.18 -15.19
CA LYS A 482 -2.59 4.27 -16.65
C LYS A 482 -3.82 3.53 -17.22
N ARG A 483 -4.14 2.35 -16.68
CA ARG A 483 -5.29 1.52 -17.10
C ARG A 483 -6.63 1.95 -16.51
N LEU A 484 -6.62 2.67 -15.39
CA LEU A 484 -7.82 3.27 -14.79
C LEU A 484 -8.21 4.57 -15.49
N GLU A 485 -7.23 5.36 -15.90
CA GLU A 485 -7.41 6.65 -16.58
C GLU A 485 -7.73 6.49 -18.08
N SER A 486 -7.40 5.34 -18.67
CA SER A 486 -7.72 5.03 -20.07
C SER A 486 -9.12 4.45 -20.29
N ARG A 487 -10.00 4.44 -19.27
CA ARG A 487 -11.34 3.82 -19.29
C ARG A 487 -12.46 4.74 -19.72
#